data_AF-A0A177QFG6-F1
#
_entry.id   AF-A0A177QFG6-F1
#
_cell.length_a   1.000
_cell.length_b   1.000
_cell.length_c   1.000
_cell.angle_alpha   90.00
_cell.angle_beta   90.00
_cell.angle_gamma   90.00
#
_symmetry.space_group_name_H-M   'P 1'
#
loop_
_entity.id
_entity.type
_entity.pdbx_description
1 polymer ?
#
loop_
_entity_poly.entity_id
_entity_poly.type
_entity_poly.pdbx_seq_one_letter_code
_entity_poly.pdbx_strand_id
1 'polypeptide(L)'
;MLACACLQAAPALAADPPVIRMVIPLPPPLPEEEKPAELICTVPAVRTGSRVNAPRVCKTAREWNALHARGLDIGTDGKVAPMRKSNDVGACGLSCK
;
A
#
# COMPACT_ATOMS: atom_id res chain seq x y z
N MET A 1 33.14 65.05 43.93
CA MET A 1 32.61 64.54 42.65
C MET A 1 33.56 63.48 42.14
N LEU A 2 33.25 62.19 42.30
CA LEU A 2 34.08 61.08 41.82
C LEU A 2 33.38 60.45 40.61
N ALA A 3 34.02 60.50 39.45
CA ALA A 3 33.59 59.81 38.25
C ALA A 3 34.09 58.36 38.30
N CYS A 4 33.18 57.39 38.25
CA CYS A 4 33.50 55.98 38.13
C CYS A 4 33.25 55.55 36.68
N ALA A 5 34.32 55.45 35.90
CA ALA A 5 34.28 54.88 34.55
C ALA A 5 34.84 53.45 34.63
N CYS A 6 34.05 52.47 34.20
CA CYS A 6 34.54 51.11 33.92
C CYS A 6 33.93 50.60 32.62
N LEU A 7 34.81 50.58 31.61
CA LEU A 7 34.95 49.68 30.46
C LEU A 7 33.74 48.76 30.13
N GLN A 8 33.15 48.96 28.96
CA GLN A 8 32.34 47.95 28.28
C GLN A 8 33.27 47.06 27.44
N ALA A 9 33.25 45.75 27.71
CA ALA A 9 33.92 44.74 26.89
C ALA A 9 33.10 44.49 25.61
N ALA A 10 33.73 44.68 24.45
CA ALA A 10 33.12 44.36 23.16
C ALA A 10 33.09 42.83 22.95
N PRO A 11 32.00 42.25 22.42
CA PRO A 11 31.98 40.83 22.09
C PRO A 11 32.84 40.60 20.84
N ALA A 12 33.82 39.70 20.96
CA ALA A 12 34.61 39.24 19.83
C ALA A 12 33.68 38.53 18.84
N LEU A 13 33.58 39.06 17.62
CA LEU A 13 32.80 38.51 16.53
C LEU A 13 33.43 37.18 16.08
N ALA A 14 32.83 36.07 16.48
CA ALA A 14 33.24 34.75 16.01
C ALA A 14 32.86 34.61 14.52
N ALA A 15 33.87 34.47 13.65
CA ALA A 15 33.66 34.15 12.25
C ALA A 15 33.38 32.65 12.12
N ASP A 16 32.14 32.30 11.77
CA ASP A 16 31.76 30.91 11.45
C ASP A 16 32.46 30.46 10.15
N PRO A 17 33.14 29.30 10.13
CA PRO A 17 33.78 28.80 8.91
C PRO A 17 32.73 28.35 7.87
N PRO A 18 33.00 28.54 6.56
CA PRO A 18 32.07 28.13 5.52
C PRO A 18 31.97 26.60 5.44
N VAL A 19 30.78 26.06 5.73
CA VAL A 19 30.46 24.64 5.55
C VAL A 19 30.22 24.37 4.06
N ILE A 20 31.18 23.71 3.41
CA ILE A 20 31.03 23.26 2.02
C ILE A 20 30.11 22.03 1.99
N ARG A 21 28.85 22.21 1.60
CA ARG A 21 27.90 21.11 1.34
C ARG A 21 28.11 20.57 -0.07
N MET A 22 28.73 19.38 -0.18
CA MET A 22 28.75 18.63 -1.44
C MET A 22 27.40 17.95 -1.64
N VAL A 23 26.71 18.28 -2.73
CA VAL A 23 25.51 17.59 -3.18
C VAL A 23 25.95 16.47 -4.12
N ILE A 24 25.83 15.22 -3.65
CA ILE A 24 26.07 14.05 -4.50
C ILE A 24 24.76 13.77 -5.26
N PRO A 25 24.73 13.85 -6.59
CA PRO A 25 23.55 13.47 -7.35
C PRO A 25 23.33 11.95 -7.21
N LEU A 26 22.15 11.56 -6.70
CA LEU A 26 21.77 10.16 -6.65
C LEU A 26 21.54 9.64 -8.08
N PRO A 27 21.98 8.42 -8.41
CA PRO A 27 21.65 7.80 -9.68
C PRO A 27 20.14 7.61 -9.82
N PRO A 28 19.61 7.59 -11.05
CA PRO A 28 18.20 7.31 -11.28
C PRO A 28 17.86 5.91 -10.74
N PRO A 29 16.65 5.71 -10.19
CA PRO A 29 16.20 4.39 -9.80
C PRO A 29 16.22 3.46 -11.02
N LEU A 30 16.82 2.29 -10.86
CA LEU A 30 16.77 1.23 -11.87
C LEU A 30 15.30 0.86 -12.11
N PRO A 31 14.92 0.45 -13.35
CA PRO A 31 13.58 -0.04 -13.61
C PRO A 31 13.32 -1.21 -12.66
N GLU A 32 12.31 -1.04 -11.81
CA GLU A 32 11.87 -2.07 -10.88
C GLU A 32 11.56 -3.32 -11.71
N GLU A 33 12.31 -4.39 -11.49
CA GLU A 33 12.12 -5.67 -12.15
C GLU A 33 10.63 -6.03 -12.04
N GLU A 34 9.96 -6.08 -13.20
CA GLU A 34 8.50 -6.19 -13.27
C GLU A 34 8.10 -7.53 -12.65
N LYS A 35 7.74 -7.50 -11.37
CA LYS A 35 7.50 -8.69 -10.57
C LYS A 35 6.42 -9.49 -11.29
N PRO A 36 6.63 -10.79 -11.57
CA PRO A 36 5.66 -11.57 -12.33
C PRO A 36 4.30 -11.47 -11.64
N ALA A 37 3.30 -11.05 -12.40
CA ALA A 37 1.97 -10.78 -11.86
C ALA A 37 1.44 -12.03 -11.14
N GLU A 38 1.17 -11.90 -9.85
CA GLU A 38 0.68 -13.01 -9.03
C GLU A 38 -0.69 -13.47 -9.55
N LEU A 39 -0.78 -14.75 -9.90
CA LEU A 39 -2.00 -15.40 -10.34
C LEU A 39 -2.79 -15.90 -9.12
N ILE A 40 -3.98 -15.33 -8.93
CA ILE A 40 -4.90 -15.65 -7.84
C ILE A 40 -6.04 -16.50 -8.41
N CYS A 41 -6.26 -17.67 -7.84
CA CYS A 41 -7.29 -18.61 -8.28
C CYS A 41 -8.47 -18.71 -7.31
N THR A 42 -9.68 -18.88 -7.83
CA THR A 42 -10.85 -19.23 -7.03
C THR A 42 -10.72 -20.61 -6.40
N VAL A 43 -11.31 -20.78 -5.21
CA VAL A 43 -11.47 -22.10 -4.58
C VAL A 43 -12.61 -22.84 -5.29
N PRO A 44 -12.39 -24.08 -5.77
CA PRO A 44 -13.46 -24.88 -6.37
C PRO A 44 -14.55 -25.17 -5.32
N ALA A 45 -15.73 -24.57 -5.48
CA ALA A 45 -16.90 -24.87 -4.66
C ALA A 45 -17.77 -25.94 -5.32
N VAL A 46 -18.43 -26.81 -4.56
CA VAL A 46 -19.40 -27.75 -5.15
C VAL A 46 -20.62 -26.95 -5.63
N ARG A 47 -21.05 -27.14 -6.87
CA ARG A 47 -22.26 -26.47 -7.38
C ARG A 47 -23.49 -27.03 -6.67
N THR A 48 -24.33 -26.16 -6.13
CA THR A 48 -25.59 -26.57 -5.47
C THR A 48 -26.43 -27.44 -6.42
N GLY A 49 -26.79 -28.65 -5.99
CA GLY A 49 -27.58 -29.59 -6.79
C GLY A 49 -26.79 -30.40 -7.83
N SER A 50 -25.45 -30.30 -7.85
CA SER A 50 -24.59 -31.11 -8.72
C SER A 50 -23.43 -31.73 -7.93
N ARG A 51 -22.97 -32.91 -8.34
CA ARG A 51 -21.74 -33.53 -7.81
C ARG A 51 -20.47 -32.98 -8.47
N VAL A 52 -20.61 -31.98 -9.34
CA VAL A 52 -19.52 -31.41 -10.12
C VAL A 52 -18.96 -30.17 -9.40
N ASN A 53 -17.65 -30.14 -9.22
CA ASN A 53 -16.94 -28.99 -8.67
C ASN A 53 -17.02 -27.80 -9.63
N ALA A 54 -17.10 -26.60 -9.06
CA ALA A 54 -16.94 -25.35 -9.80
C ALA A 54 -15.59 -25.34 -10.52
N PRO A 55 -15.53 -24.72 -11.71
CA PRO A 55 -14.27 -24.54 -12.40
C PRO A 55 -13.34 -23.64 -11.58
N ARG A 56 -12.06 -23.99 -11.55
CA ARG A 56 -11.01 -23.15 -10.99
C ARG A 56 -10.70 -22.03 -11.98
N VAL A 57 -10.90 -20.78 -11.57
CA VAL A 57 -10.60 -19.61 -12.40
C VAL A 57 -9.44 -18.84 -11.80
N CYS A 58 -8.35 -18.71 -12.54
CA CYS A 58 -7.17 -17.97 -12.14
C CYS A 58 -7.07 -16.66 -12.92
N LYS A 59 -6.82 -15.57 -12.22
CA LYS A 59 -6.64 -14.23 -12.77
C LYS A 59 -5.57 -13.49 -12.00
N THR A 60 -4.99 -12.47 -12.61
CA THR A 60 -4.09 -11.56 -11.91
C THR A 60 -4.84 -10.74 -10.87
N ALA A 61 -4.13 -10.24 -9.85
CA ALA A 61 -4.70 -9.31 -8.87
C ALA A 61 -5.36 -8.09 -9.53
N ARG A 62 -4.77 -7.58 -10.62
CA ARG A 62 -5.31 -6.44 -11.38
C ARG A 62 -6.68 -6.76 -11.99
N GLU A 63 -6.83 -7.94 -12.59
CA GLU A 63 -8.10 -8.36 -13.19
C GLU A 63 -9.18 -8.62 -12.13
N TRP A 64 -8.81 -9.20 -10.99
CA TRP A 64 -9.72 -9.36 -9.85
C TRP A 64 -10.21 -8.00 -9.35
N ASN A 65 -9.29 -7.08 -9.10
CA ASN A 65 -9.62 -5.73 -8.67
C ASN A 65 -10.52 -5.01 -9.69
N ALA A 66 -10.28 -5.18 -10.99
CA ALA A 66 -11.12 -4.61 -12.04
C ALA A 66 -12.54 -5.20 -12.07
N LEU A 67 -12.72 -6.48 -11.76
CA LEU A 67 -14.04 -7.10 -11.63
C LEU A 67 -14.77 -6.59 -10.38
N HIS A 68 -14.10 -6.60 -9.23
CA HIS A 68 -14.69 -6.16 -7.97
C HIS A 68 -14.99 -4.65 -7.95
N ALA A 69 -14.17 -3.82 -8.61
CA ALA A 69 -14.44 -2.40 -8.80
C ALA A 69 -15.73 -2.14 -9.60
N ARG A 70 -16.15 -3.09 -10.42
CA ARG A 70 -17.42 -3.05 -11.18
C ARG A 70 -18.59 -3.70 -10.42
N GLY A 71 -18.36 -4.15 -9.19
CA GLY A 71 -19.33 -4.92 -8.41
C GLY A 71 -19.63 -6.30 -9.01
N LEU A 72 -18.69 -6.88 -9.75
CA LEU A 72 -18.81 -8.19 -10.37
C LEU A 72 -17.89 -9.18 -9.66
N ASP A 73 -18.29 -10.44 -9.63
CA ASP A 73 -17.48 -11.54 -9.09
C ASP A 73 -17.66 -12.81 -9.94
N ILE A 74 -16.81 -13.82 -9.72
CA ILE A 74 -16.92 -15.11 -10.42
C ILE A 74 -17.74 -16.08 -9.59
N GLY A 75 -18.91 -16.46 -10.12
CA GLY A 75 -19.82 -17.41 -9.50
C GLY A 75 -19.29 -18.85 -9.47
N THR A 76 -20.03 -19.73 -8.80
CA THR A 76 -19.73 -21.18 -8.69
C THR A 76 -19.77 -21.92 -10.04
N ASP A 77 -20.27 -21.27 -11.08
CA ASP A 77 -20.28 -21.78 -12.45
C ASP A 77 -19.07 -21.29 -13.27
N GLY A 78 -18.18 -20.50 -12.66
CA GLY A 78 -17.03 -19.89 -13.33
C GLY A 78 -17.38 -18.67 -14.18
N LYS A 79 -18.63 -18.19 -14.12
CA LYS A 79 -19.07 -17.04 -14.91
C LYS A 79 -19.04 -15.77 -14.08
N VAL A 80 -18.81 -14.66 -14.76
CA VAL A 80 -18.89 -13.34 -14.14
C VAL A 80 -20.36 -13.02 -13.88
N ALA A 81 -20.69 -12.74 -12.63
CA ALA A 81 -22.02 -12.37 -12.17
C ALA A 81 -21.91 -11.14 -11.27
N PRO A 82 -23.01 -10.39 -11.07
CA PRO A 82 -23.04 -9.36 -10.03
C PRO A 82 -22.68 -9.98 -8.69
N MET A 83 -21.78 -9.31 -7.97
CA MET A 83 -21.39 -9.72 -6.63
C MET A 83 -22.65 -9.76 -5.77
N ARG A 84 -23.02 -10.96 -5.30
CA ARG A 84 -24.16 -11.09 -4.39
C ARG A 84 -23.77 -10.39 -3.10
N LYS A 85 -24.51 -9.35 -2.72
CA LYS A 85 -24.48 -8.86 -1.34
C LYS A 85 -24.94 -10.02 -0.48
N SER A 86 -24.01 -10.77 0.10
CA SER A 86 -24.34 -11.68 1.18
C SER A 86 -24.88 -10.82 2.31
N ASN A 87 -26.20 -10.82 2.50
CA ASN A 87 -26.84 -10.25 3.68
C ASN A 87 -26.57 -11.08 4.94
N ASP A 88 -25.57 -11.97 4.91
CA ASP A 88 -25.05 -12.69 6.05
C ASP A 88 -24.21 -11.75 6.93
N VAL A 89 -24.88 -10.76 7.52
CA VAL A 89 -24.50 -10.20 8.83
C VAL A 89 -24.76 -11.31 9.84
N GLY A 90 -23.85 -12.29 9.86
CA GLY A 90 -24.04 -13.54 10.59
C GLY A 90 -22.71 -14.24 10.82
N ALA A 91 -21.95 -13.71 11.78
CA ALA A 91 -20.90 -14.40 12.52
C ALA A 91 -19.62 -14.80 11.75
N CYS A 92 -18.86 -13.82 11.26
CA CYS A 92 -17.42 -13.87 11.55
C CYS A 92 -17.21 -13.10 12.85
N GLY A 93 -17.09 -13.84 13.96
CA GLY A 93 -16.66 -13.30 15.23
C GLY A 93 -15.28 -12.66 15.04
N LEU A 94 -15.27 -11.34 14.86
CA LEU A 94 -14.09 -10.53 15.09
C LEU A 94 -13.76 -10.62 16.58
N SER A 95 -12.93 -11.59 16.96
CA SER A 95 -11.95 -11.32 18.00
C SER A 95 -10.94 -10.34 17.40
N CYS A 96 -11.27 -9.06 17.49
CA CYS A 96 -10.23 -8.04 17.66
C CYS A 96 -9.74 -8.17 19.11
N LYS A 97 -8.47 -8.47 19.28
CA LYS A 97 -7.76 -8.36 20.55
C LYS A 97 -6.56 -7.46 20.32
#